data_AF-A0A955I2G4-F1
#
_entry.id   AF-A0A955I2G4-F1
#
_cell.length_a   1.000
_cell.length_b   1.000
_cell.length_c   1.000
_cell.angle_alpha   90.00
_cell.angle_beta   90.00
_cell.angle_gamma   90.00
#
_symmetry.space_group_name_H-M   'P 1'
#
loop_
_entity.id
_entity.type
_entity.pdbx_description
1 polymer ?
#
loop_
_entity_poly.entity_id
_entity_poly.type
_entity_poly.pdbx_seq_one_letter_code
_entity_poly.pdbx_strand_id
1 'polypeptide(L)' 'MRTQDSLGILLVIHVDKADLAYLIGSQGKTIAALRVLARAYGSRNRLPVSLKILEKRV' A
#
# COMPACT_ATOMS: atom_id res chain seq x y z
N MET A 1 -12.19 -9.04 6.64
CA MET A 1 -11.85 -9.44 8.02
C MET A 1 -10.49 -8.85 8.34
N ARG A 2 -10.36 -8.05 9.40
CA ARG A 2 -9.07 -7.44 9.78
C ARG A 2 -8.35 -8.40 10.72
N THR A 3 -7.38 -9.14 10.18
CA THR A 3 -6.44 -9.91 10.97
C THR A 3 -5.55 -8.91 11.69
N GLN A 4 -5.78 -8.73 12.99
CA GLN A 4 -4.94 -7.92 13.85
C GLN A 4 -3.75 -8.78 14.26
N ASP A 5 -2.73 -8.83 13.41
CA ASP A 5 -1.45 -9.42 13.76
C ASP A 5 -0.62 -8.41 14.56
N SER A 6 0.14 -8.89 15.54
CA SER A 6 0.97 -8.13 16.49
C SER A 6 2.05 -7.23 15.84
N LEU A 7 2.15 -7.23 14.51
CA LEU A 7 3.17 -6.60 13.68
C LEU A 7 2.67 -5.35 12.92
N GLY A 8 1.38 -5.03 13.00
CA GLY A 8 0.78 -3.85 12.35
C GLY A 8 -0.17 -4.21 11.20
N ILE A 9 -0.48 -3.22 10.36
CA ILE A 9 -1.45 -3.35 9.26
C ILE A 9 -0.71 -3.43 7.93
N LEU A 10 -0.99 -4.47 7.15
CA LEU A 10 -0.59 -4.56 5.75
C LEU A 10 -1.76 -4.16 4.85
N LEU A 11 -1.67 -3.00 4.20
CA LEU A 11 -2.57 -2.65 3.11
C LEU A 11 -2.08 -3.33 1.84
N VAL A 12 -2.97 -4.09 1.21
CA VAL A 12 -2.72 -4.74 -0.06
C VAL A 12 -3.58 -4.08 -1.13
N ILE A 13 -2.92 -3.53 -2.17
CA ILE A 13 -3.59 -3.03 -3.36
C ILE A 13 -3.52 -4.13 -4.42
N HIS A 14 -4.67 -4.62 -4.84
CA HIS A 14 -4.79 -5.47 -6.01
C HIS A 14 -4.98 -4.57 -7.22
N VAL A 15 -4.10 -4.71 -8.22
CA VAL A 15 -4.17 -3.92 -9.43
C VAL A 15 -3.95 -4.82 -10.64
N ASP A 16 -4.68 -4.55 -11.72
CA ASP A 16 -4.46 -5.27 -12.97
C ASP A 16 -3.13 -4.86 -13.59
N LYS A 17 -2.53 -5.78 -14.36
CA LYS A 17 -1.21 -5.57 -14.99
C LYS A 17 -1.18 -4.34 -15.90
N ALA A 18 -2.30 -4.04 -16.56
CA ALA A 18 -2.43 -2.89 -17.45
C ALA A 18 -2.30 -1.54 -16.70
N ASP A 19 -2.70 -1.50 -15.42
CA ASP A 19 -2.77 -0.27 -14.62
C ASP A 19 -1.56 -0.09 -13.70
N LEU A 20 -0.66 -1.08 -13.65
CA LEU A 20 0.51 -1.08 -12.77
C LEU A 20 1.44 0.12 -13.04
N ALA A 21 1.63 0.47 -14.31
CA ALA A 21 2.41 1.64 -14.70
C ALA A 21 1.81 2.96 -14.20
N TYR A 22 0.48 3.07 -14.23
CA TYR A 22 -0.23 4.24 -13.72
C TYR A 22 -0.12 4.36 -12.19
N LEU A 23 -0.28 3.24 -11.48
CA LEU A 23 -0.17 3.19 -10.02
C LEU A 23 1.25 3.50 -9.53
N ILE A 24 2.28 2.99 -10.22
CA ILE A 24 3.67 3.32 -9.92
C ILE A 24 3.90 4.82 -10.15
N GLY A 25 3.37 5.34 -11.27
CA GLY A 25 3.56 6.72 -11.70
C GLY A 25 4.99 6.99 -12.18
N SER A 26 5.22 8.19 -12.71
CA SER A 26 6.55 8.59 -13.21
C SER A 26 7.62 8.43 -12.12
N GLN A 27 8.65 7.64 -12.40
CA GLN A 27 9.75 7.33 -11.47
C GLN A 27 9.31 6.79 -10.10
N GLY A 28 8.11 6.20 -9.98
CA GLY A 28 7.60 5.70 -8.71
C GLY A 28 7.05 6.76 -7.76
N LYS A 29 6.80 8.00 -8.22
CA LYS A 29 6.35 9.11 -7.37
C LYS A 29 4.98 8.84 -6.73
N THR A 30 4.05 8.25 -7.48
CA THR A 30 2.69 7.96 -6.98
C THR A 30 2.73 6.93 -5.85
N ILE A 31 3.44 5.82 -6.06
CA ILE A 31 3.56 4.79 -5.02
C ILE A 31 4.35 5.27 -3.79
N ALA A 32 5.32 6.17 -3.98
CA ALA A 32 6.03 6.80 -2.88
C ALA A 32 5.08 7.67 -2.04
N ALA A 33 4.26 8.50 -2.68
CA ALA A 33 3.26 9.32 -1.98
C ALA A 33 2.26 8.47 -1.20
N LEU A 34 1.77 7.38 -1.80
CA LEU A 34 0.88 6.44 -1.11
C LEU A 34 1.53 5.82 0.15
N ARG A 35 2.82 5.45 0.09
CA ARG A 35 3.54 4.96 1.26
C ARG A 35 3.69 6.01 2.36
N VAL A 36 3.92 7.27 1.98
CA VAL A 36 3.98 8.38 2.94
C VAL A 36 2.65 8.53 3.67
N LEU A 37 1.53 8.52 2.93
CA LEU A 37 0.19 8.60 3.51
C LEU A 37 -0.11 7.42 4.44
N ALA A 38 0.23 6.20 4.02
CA ALA A 38 0.06 5.00 4.84
C ALA A 38 0.84 5.11 6.16
N ARG A 39 2.10 5.54 6.12
CA ARG A 39 2.93 5.76 7.31
C ARG A 39 2.37 6.86 8.22
N ALA A 40 1.91 7.97 7.65
CA ALA A 40 1.31 9.07 8.39
C ALA A 40 0.03 8.62 9.14
N TYR A 41 -0.81 7.82 8.48
CA TYR A 41 -1.98 7.21 9.10
C TYR A 41 -1.58 6.25 10.23
N GLY A 42 -0.59 5.39 10.00
CA GLY A 42 -0.10 4.47 11.03
C GLY A 42 0.46 5.16 12.26
N SER A 43 1.28 6.20 12.05
CA SER A 43 1.85 7.02 13.12
C SER A 43 0.78 7.67 13.99
N ARG A 44 -0.29 8.21 13.38
CA ARG A 44 -1.42 8.79 14.12
C ARG A 44 -2.17 7.76 14.96
N ASN A 45 -2.25 6.52 14.51
CA ASN A 45 -2.98 5.44 15.19
C ASN A 45 -2.09 4.54 16.05
N ARG A 46 -0.81 4.89 16.25
CA ARG A 46 0.20 4.10 17.00
C ARG A 46 0.32 2.65 16.53
N LEU A 47 0.08 2.39 15.25
CA LEU A 47 0.19 1.07 14.63
C LEU A 47 0.97 1.20 13.32
N PRO A 48 2.06 0.46 13.10
CA PRO A 48 2.81 0.55 11.85
C PRO A 48 1.94 0.05 10.68
N VAL A 49 1.98 0.78 9.57
CA VAL A 49 1.18 0.49 8.38
C VAL A 49 2.11 0.36 7.18
N SER A 50 2.08 -0.81 6.54
CA SER A 50 2.84 -1.13 5.33
C SER A 50 1.92 -1.24 4.12
N LEU A 51 2.46 -0.97 2.94
CA LEU A 51 1.73 -1.05 1.67
C LEU A 51 2.40 -2.08 0.76
N LYS A 52 1.64 -3.05 0.25
CA LYS A 52 2.07 -4.03 -0.77
C LYS A 52 1.14 -3.93 -1.97
N ILE A 53 1.74 -3.94 -3.16
CA ILE A 53 0.99 -4.04 -4.41
C ILE A 53 1.05 -5.50 -4.86
N LEU A 54 -0.08 -6.04 -5.26
CA LEU A 54 -0.18 -7.34 -5.90
C LEU A 54 -0.80 -7.17 -7.28
N GLU A 55 -0.11 -7.70 -8.28
CA GLU A 55 -0.72 -7.89 -9.60
C GLU A 55 -1.84 -8.91 -9.47
N LYS A 56 -3.05 -8.54 -9.89
CA LYS A 56 -4.18 -9.45 -9.97
C LYS A 56 -3.96 -10.35 -11.19
N ARG A 57 -3.74 -11.65 -10.95
CA ARG A 57 -3.85 -12.68 -11.99
C ARG A 57 -5.33 -13.04 -12.11
N VAL A 58 -6.01 -12.45 -13.10
CA VAL A 58 -7.29 -12.94 -13.61
C VAL A 58 -6.99 -13.96 -14.70
#